data_AF-A0A4U9DDW8-F1
#
_entry.id   AF-A0A4U9DDW8-F1
#
_cell.length_a   1.000
_cell.length_b   1.000
_cell.length_c   1.000
_cell.angle_alpha   90.00
_cell.angle_beta   90.00
_cell.angle_gamma   90.00
#
_symmetry.space_group_name_H-M   'P 1'
#
loop_
_entity.id
_entity.type
_entity.pdbx_description
1 polymer ?
#
loop_
_entity_poly.entity_id
_entity_poly.type
_entity_poly.pdbx_seq_one_letter_code
_entity_poly.pdbx_strand_id
1 'polypeptide(L)'
;MNVIKKICEVIDGEYVCDIDISVEEWKTLLTNDKVFDTKSIAALKKWFIEPNHSCTCFDIGKKYDLHSMSANGVINGLGGRVQKELGRFEVKGVGNIASGTKFITVMKSKEIGGKPKRNLWTIREELVQAINELDFFGTTEMPAVSITLTMS
;
A
#
# COMPACT_ATOMS: atom_id res chain seq x y z
N MET A 1 27.66 3.10 -1.41
CA MET A 1 26.60 3.66 -2.28
C MET A 1 26.11 4.96 -1.65
N ASN A 2 25.92 6.02 -2.43
CA ASN A 2 25.32 7.26 -1.93
C ASN A 2 23.80 7.10 -1.93
N VAL A 3 23.19 7.16 -0.74
CA VAL A 3 21.74 7.08 -0.59
C VAL A 3 21.12 8.43 -0.96
N ILE A 4 20.22 8.44 -1.95
CA ILE A 4 19.52 9.65 -2.39
C ILE A 4 18.39 9.96 -1.42
N LYS A 5 18.32 11.21 -0.92
CA LYS A 5 17.18 11.66 -0.12
C LYS A 5 16.03 12.03 -1.03
N LYS A 6 14.92 11.29 -0.95
CA LYS A 6 13.66 11.62 -1.61
C LYS A 6 12.81 12.43 -0.64
N ILE A 7 12.58 13.70 -0.94
CA ILE A 7 11.79 14.58 -0.08
C ILE A 7 10.31 14.22 -0.22
N CYS A 8 9.63 14.06 0.92
CA CYS A 8 8.20 13.88 0.99
C CYS A 8 7.58 15.11 1.64
N GLU A 9 6.61 15.71 0.96
CA GLU A 9 5.90 16.92 1.35
C GLU A 9 4.40 16.66 1.40
N VAL A 10 3.63 17.55 2.04
CA VAL A 10 2.17 17.55 1.91
C VAL A 10 1.75 18.81 1.15
N ILE A 11 1.15 18.62 -0.03
CA ILE A 11 0.65 19.69 -0.90
C ILE A 11 -0.84 19.44 -1.10
N ASP A 12 -1.69 20.40 -0.72
CA ASP A 12 -3.16 20.29 -0.80
C ASP A 12 -3.72 18.98 -0.20
N GLY A 13 -3.15 18.56 0.94
CA GLY A 13 -3.53 17.34 1.65
C GLY A 13 -2.97 16.05 1.06
N GLU A 14 -2.23 16.11 -0.04
CA GLU A 14 -1.61 14.95 -0.70
C GLU A 14 -0.15 14.81 -0.32
N TYR A 15 0.27 13.59 0.02
CA TYR A 15 1.68 13.28 0.25
C TYR A 15 2.38 13.15 -1.11
N VAL A 16 3.26 14.09 -1.41
CA VAL A 16 4.00 14.14 -2.67
C VAL A 16 5.44 13.71 -2.41
N CYS A 17 5.86 12.63 -3.05
CA CYS A 17 7.23 12.12 -3.00
C CYS A 17 7.52 11.31 -4.27
N ASP A 18 8.59 11.68 -4.97
CA ASP A 18 9.07 10.99 -6.17
C ASP A 18 9.74 9.66 -5.79
N ILE A 19 8.96 8.58 -5.87
CA ILE A 19 9.41 7.21 -5.65
C ILE A 19 9.47 6.52 -7.00
N ASP A 20 10.69 6.32 -7.47
CA ASP A 20 10.98 5.62 -8.70
C ASP A 20 11.33 4.17 -8.36
N ILE A 21 10.34 3.27 -8.36
CA ILE A 21 10.53 1.81 -8.27
C ILE A 21 9.75 1.20 -9.43
N SER A 22 10.45 0.53 -10.33
CA SER A 22 9.86 -0.09 -11.52
C SER A 22 9.02 -1.31 -11.19
N VAL A 23 8.18 -1.72 -12.13
CA VAL A 23 7.38 -2.96 -12.05
C VAL A 23 8.28 -4.19 -11.82
N GLU A 24 9.41 -4.30 -12.53
CA GLU A 24 10.34 -5.44 -12.37
C GLU A 24 11.04 -5.46 -11.01
N GLU A 25 11.38 -4.30 -10.45
CA GLU A 25 11.88 -4.21 -9.08
C GLU A 25 10.80 -4.63 -8.09
N TRP A 26 9.54 -4.22 -8.29
CA TRP A 26 8.43 -4.67 -7.44
C TRP A 26 8.23 -6.18 -7.51
N LYS A 27 8.31 -6.79 -8.69
CA LYS A 27 8.24 -8.26 -8.84
C LYS A 27 9.34 -8.95 -8.02
N THR A 28 10.57 -8.46 -8.15
CA THR A 28 11.71 -8.98 -7.38
C THR A 28 11.46 -8.86 -5.87
N LEU A 29 10.99 -7.69 -5.42
CA LEU A 29 10.68 -7.45 -4.00
C LEU A 29 9.53 -8.32 -3.49
N LEU A 30 8.46 -8.50 -4.27
CA LEU A 30 7.30 -9.33 -3.93
C LEU A 30 7.68 -10.78 -3.66
N THR A 31 8.67 -11.30 -4.41
CA THR A 31 9.20 -12.67 -4.23
C THR A 31 10.23 -12.81 -3.10
N ASN A 32 10.62 -11.70 -2.45
CA ASN A 32 11.59 -11.69 -1.37
C ASN A 32 10.89 -11.70 0.01
N ASP A 33 10.89 -12.85 0.66
CA ASP A 33 10.24 -13.09 1.96
C ASP A 33 10.80 -12.24 3.12
N LYS A 34 12.05 -11.76 3.00
CA LYS A 34 12.66 -10.82 3.97
C LYS A 34 12.07 -9.42 3.86
N VAL A 35 11.55 -9.04 2.70
CA VAL A 35 10.91 -7.75 2.46
C VAL A 35 9.40 -7.86 2.65
N PHE A 36 8.77 -8.77 1.90
CA PHE A 36 7.34 -9.06 1.94
C PHE A 36 7.06 -10.27 2.84
N ASP A 37 7.09 -10.03 4.14
CA ASP A 37 6.67 -11.03 5.12
C ASP A 37 5.16 -11.33 5.02
N THR A 38 4.72 -12.46 5.59
CA THR A 38 3.32 -12.91 5.57
C THR A 38 2.36 -11.85 6.13
N LYS A 39 2.77 -11.10 7.16
CA LYS A 39 1.95 -10.04 7.77
C LYS A 39 1.73 -8.87 6.80
N SER A 40 2.76 -8.51 6.04
CA SER A 40 2.75 -7.39 5.10
C SER A 40 1.99 -7.75 3.84
N ILE A 41 2.15 -8.98 3.34
CA ILE A 41 1.33 -9.56 2.27
C ILE A 41 -0.15 -9.54 2.66
N ALA A 42 -0.48 -10.05 3.85
CA ALA A 42 -1.86 -10.09 4.35
C ALA A 42 -2.44 -8.69 4.62
N ALA A 43 -1.61 -7.69 4.91
CA ALA A 43 -2.04 -6.30 5.02
C ALA A 43 -2.29 -5.69 3.64
N LEU A 44 -1.33 -5.80 2.71
CA LEU A 44 -1.43 -5.25 1.36
C LEU A 44 -2.62 -5.81 0.59
N LYS A 45 -2.91 -7.12 0.73
CA LYS A 45 -4.08 -7.76 0.11
C LYS A 45 -5.39 -7.07 0.47
N LYS A 46 -5.51 -6.50 1.68
CA LYS A 46 -6.72 -5.81 2.13
C LYS A 46 -7.00 -4.56 1.31
N TRP A 47 -5.98 -3.81 0.89
CA TRP A 47 -6.16 -2.68 -0.03
C TRP A 47 -6.31 -3.14 -1.46
N PHE A 48 -5.58 -4.18 -1.86
CA PHE A 48 -5.60 -4.68 -3.24
C PHE A 48 -7.00 -5.09 -3.70
N ILE A 49 -7.83 -5.67 -2.83
CA ILE A 49 -9.19 -6.08 -3.20
C ILE A 49 -10.23 -4.95 -3.12
N GLU A 50 -9.86 -3.76 -2.63
CA GLU A 50 -10.79 -2.63 -2.58
C GLU A 50 -10.91 -1.96 -3.95
N PRO A 51 -12.04 -1.28 -4.24
CA PRO A 51 -12.17 -0.48 -5.45
C PRO A 51 -10.99 0.49 -5.63
N ASN A 52 -10.42 0.51 -6.83
CA ASN A 52 -9.24 1.33 -7.18
C ASN A 52 -8.02 1.07 -6.29
N HIS A 53 -7.92 -0.10 -5.66
CA HIS A 53 -6.86 -0.48 -4.73
C HIS A 53 -6.65 0.55 -3.60
N SER A 54 -7.76 1.16 -3.16
CA SER A 54 -7.78 2.37 -2.33
C SER A 54 -8.75 2.25 -1.17
N CYS A 55 -8.30 2.58 0.05
CA CYS A 55 -9.16 2.63 1.23
C CYS A 55 -8.50 3.43 2.37
N THR A 56 -9.30 3.92 3.32
CA THR A 56 -8.73 4.52 4.55
C THR A 56 -8.30 3.43 5.54
N CYS A 57 -7.28 3.69 6.35
CA CYS A 57 -6.88 2.79 7.44
C CYS A 57 -8.02 2.58 8.46
N PHE A 58 -8.92 3.55 8.62
CA PHE A 58 -10.09 3.42 9.49
C PHE A 58 -11.07 2.39 8.94
N ASP A 59 -11.41 2.48 7.66
CA ASP A 59 -12.40 1.58 7.04
C ASP A 59 -11.84 0.16 6.89
N ILE A 60 -10.54 0.00 6.59
CA ILE A 60 -9.85 -1.30 6.68
C ILE A 60 -9.92 -1.84 8.12
N GLY A 61 -9.62 -1.01 9.11
CA GLY A 61 -9.71 -1.41 10.52
C GLY A 61 -11.11 -1.93 10.87
N LYS A 62 -12.14 -1.16 10.51
CA LYS A 62 -13.54 -1.55 10.72
C LYS A 62 -13.93 -2.83 9.98
N LYS A 63 -13.54 -2.99 8.71
CA LYS A 63 -13.92 -4.13 7.85
C LYS A 63 -13.34 -5.47 8.34
N TYR A 64 -12.15 -5.44 8.95
CA TYR A 64 -11.43 -6.65 9.36
C TYR A 64 -11.33 -6.81 10.88
N ASP A 65 -12.09 -6.04 11.66
CA ASP A 65 -12.05 -6.01 13.13
C ASP A 65 -10.63 -5.79 13.69
N LEU A 66 -9.93 -4.80 13.10
CA LEU A 66 -8.58 -4.41 13.45
C LEU A 66 -8.54 -2.95 13.92
N HIS A 67 -7.64 -2.64 14.83
CA HIS A 67 -7.34 -1.24 15.13
C HIS A 67 -6.68 -0.57 13.91
N SER A 68 -7.12 0.63 13.53
CA SER A 68 -6.64 1.36 12.35
C SER A 68 -5.11 1.57 12.32
N MET A 69 -4.50 1.77 13.49
CA MET A 69 -3.05 1.90 13.64
C MET A 69 -2.26 0.62 13.33
N SER A 70 -2.90 -0.55 13.43
CA SER A 70 -2.25 -1.84 13.15
C SER A 70 -1.81 -1.92 11.68
N ALA A 71 -2.72 -1.56 10.77
CA ALA A 71 -2.45 -1.62 9.34
C ALA A 71 -1.44 -0.53 8.89
N ASN A 72 -1.51 0.67 9.47
CA ASN A 72 -0.53 1.73 9.26
C ASN A 72 0.90 1.26 9.63
N GLY A 73 1.07 0.73 10.84
CA GLY A 73 2.38 0.27 11.31
C GLY A 73 3.00 -0.82 10.43
N VAL A 74 2.18 -1.75 9.92
CA VAL A 74 2.64 -2.81 9.01
C VAL A 74 3.11 -2.23 7.67
N ILE A 75 2.31 -1.39 7.03
CA ILE A 75 2.66 -0.80 5.73
C ILE A 75 3.86 0.15 5.85
N ASN A 76 3.95 0.91 6.94
CA ASN A 76 5.11 1.76 7.21
C ASN A 76 6.40 0.93 7.41
N GLY A 77 6.30 -0.19 8.13
CA GLY A 77 7.39 -1.15 8.29
C GLY A 77 7.83 -1.77 6.95
N LEU A 78 6.87 -2.18 6.12
CA LEU A 78 7.13 -2.67 4.76
C LEU A 78 7.89 -1.64 3.92
N GLY A 79 7.44 -0.38 3.90
CA GLY A 79 8.14 0.69 3.19
C GLY A 79 9.58 0.87 3.64
N GLY A 80 9.86 0.70 4.93
CA GLY A 80 11.23 0.72 5.45
C GLY A 80 12.10 -0.45 5.00
N ARG A 81 11.53 -1.66 4.86
CA ARG A 81 12.26 -2.82 4.33
C ARG A 81 12.52 -2.69 2.83
N VAL A 82 11.56 -2.16 2.06
CA VAL A 82 11.75 -1.85 0.63
C VAL A 82 12.91 -0.87 0.42
N GLN A 83 12.92 0.25 1.16
CA GLN A 83 14.02 1.22 1.10
C GLN A 83 15.37 0.58 1.45
N LYS A 84 15.40 -0.27 2.48
CA LYS A 84 16.62 -0.97 2.92
C LYS A 84 17.13 -1.96 1.87
N GLU A 85 16.24 -2.74 1.26
CA GLU A 85 16.62 -3.75 0.25
C GLU A 85 17.17 -3.08 -1.01
N LEU A 86 16.51 -2.03 -1.51
CA LEU A 86 16.97 -1.32 -2.70
C LEU A 86 18.24 -0.50 -2.44
N GLY A 87 18.45 0.00 -1.22
CA GLY A 87 19.68 0.67 -0.79
C GLY A 87 20.05 1.97 -1.52
N ARG A 88 19.23 2.42 -2.49
CA ARG A 88 19.52 3.58 -3.35
C ARG A 88 18.83 4.87 -2.94
N PHE A 89 17.83 4.82 -2.05
CA PHE A 89 17.16 6.02 -1.55
C PHE A 89 16.61 5.89 -0.13
N GLU A 90 16.38 7.04 0.50
CA GLU A 90 15.68 7.17 1.78
C GLU A 90 14.62 8.27 1.66
N VAL A 91 13.41 7.99 2.15
CA VAL A 91 12.34 8.99 2.22
C VAL A 91 12.57 9.91 3.43
N LYS A 92 12.56 11.22 3.18
CA LYS A 92 12.64 12.25 4.23
C LYS A 92 11.40 13.13 4.19
N GLY A 93 10.55 12.99 5.20
CA GLY A 93 9.44 13.92 5.42
C GLY A 93 9.93 15.33 5.79
N VAL A 94 9.24 16.35 5.30
CA VAL A 94 9.42 17.75 5.69
C VAL A 94 8.11 18.35 6.24
N GLY A 95 8.20 19.52 6.88
CA GLY A 95 7.07 20.14 7.56
C GLY A 95 6.60 19.31 8.75
N ASN A 96 5.30 19.01 8.79
CA ASN A 96 4.67 18.26 9.88
C ASN A 96 4.66 16.73 9.67
N ILE A 97 5.38 16.22 8.65
CA ILE A 97 5.49 14.78 8.42
C ILE A 97 6.45 14.17 9.45
N ALA A 98 6.00 13.14 10.16
CA ALA A 98 6.84 12.41 11.10
C ALA A 98 8.06 11.81 10.39
N SER A 99 9.25 11.94 10.99
CA SER A 99 10.53 11.46 10.43
C SER A 99 10.54 9.96 10.10
N GLY A 100 9.71 9.16 10.77
CA GLY A 100 9.53 7.73 10.53
C GLY A 100 8.56 7.38 9.40
N THR A 101 8.07 8.34 8.61
CA THR A 101 7.10 8.13 7.53
C THR A 101 7.75 7.44 6.33
N LYS A 102 7.42 6.17 6.14
CA LYS A 102 7.94 5.29 5.09
C LYS A 102 6.85 4.61 4.27
N PHE A 103 5.58 4.67 4.71
CA PHE A 103 4.46 4.09 3.98
C PHE A 103 4.34 4.62 2.55
N ILE A 104 4.77 5.87 2.31
CA ILE A 104 4.73 6.51 1.00
C ILE A 104 5.58 5.76 -0.04
N THR A 105 6.53 4.91 0.39
CA THR A 105 7.26 4.03 -0.53
C THR A 105 6.36 3.00 -1.20
N VAL A 106 5.29 2.55 -0.54
CA VAL A 106 4.41 1.46 -1.01
C VAL A 106 3.05 1.99 -1.45
N MET A 107 2.60 3.09 -0.84
CA MET A 107 1.28 3.68 -1.05
C MET A 107 1.42 5.13 -1.51
N LYS A 108 0.41 5.62 -2.22
CA LYS A 108 0.07 7.05 -2.31
C LYS A 108 -0.92 7.39 -1.20
N SER A 109 -0.99 8.65 -0.77
CA SER A 109 -1.92 9.07 0.28
C SER A 109 -2.42 10.49 0.08
N LYS A 110 -3.73 10.68 0.18
CA LYS A 110 -4.39 11.99 0.09
C LYS A 110 -5.43 12.16 1.18
N GLU A 111 -5.45 13.33 1.81
CA GLU A 111 -6.49 13.71 2.74
C GLU A 111 -7.85 13.74 2.03
N ILE A 112 -8.84 13.09 2.64
CA ILE A 112 -10.22 13.15 2.23
C ILE A 112 -11.05 13.86 3.30
N GLY A 113 -12.11 14.53 2.85
CA GLY A 113 -13.02 15.26 3.73
C GLY A 113 -13.66 14.36 4.79
N GLY A 114 -14.08 14.97 5.90
CA GLY A 114 -14.71 14.28 7.03
C GLY A 114 -14.31 14.84 8.38
N LYS A 115 -15.03 14.46 9.44
CA LYS A 115 -14.66 14.73 10.84
C LYS A 115 -14.68 13.40 11.63
N PRO A 116 -13.53 12.89 12.10
CA PRO A 116 -12.18 13.43 11.89
C PRO A 116 -11.72 13.30 10.43
N LYS A 117 -10.78 14.15 10.02
CA LYS A 117 -10.08 14.02 8.72
C LYS A 117 -9.42 12.66 8.62
N ARG A 118 -9.43 12.08 7.41
CA ARG A 118 -8.82 10.77 7.13
C ARG A 118 -8.00 10.88 5.86
N ASN A 119 -7.06 9.97 5.68
CA ASN A 119 -6.33 9.84 4.43
C ASN A 119 -6.83 8.59 3.69
N LEU A 120 -7.09 8.75 2.39
CA LEU A 120 -7.22 7.64 1.46
C LEU A 120 -5.83 7.14 1.10
N TRP A 121 -5.61 5.84 1.24
CA TRP A 121 -4.35 5.18 0.91
C TRP A 121 -4.57 4.31 -0.31
N THR A 122 -3.71 4.47 -1.31
CA THR A 122 -3.81 3.80 -2.61
C THR A 122 -2.51 3.08 -2.90
N ILE A 123 -2.55 1.81 -3.31
CA ILE A 123 -1.34 1.08 -3.71
C ILE A 123 -0.72 1.78 -4.93
N ARG A 124 0.61 1.88 -4.99
CA ARG A 124 1.31 2.40 -6.18
C ARG A 124 1.00 1.56 -7.41
N GLU A 125 0.84 2.21 -8.56
CA GLU A 125 0.36 1.58 -9.80
C GLU A 125 1.33 0.51 -10.30
N GLU A 126 2.63 0.77 -10.18
CA GLU A 126 3.70 -0.16 -10.56
C GLU A 126 3.68 -1.42 -9.69
N LEU A 127 3.32 -1.27 -8.41
CA LEU A 127 3.16 -2.40 -7.49
C LEU A 127 1.88 -3.19 -7.77
N VAL A 128 0.76 -2.50 -8.07
CA VAL A 128 -0.48 -3.16 -8.52
C VAL A 128 -0.22 -3.98 -9.79
N GLN A 129 0.47 -3.38 -10.76
CA GLN A 129 0.84 -4.06 -12.00
C GLN A 129 1.71 -5.29 -11.73
N ALA A 130 2.74 -5.17 -10.89
CA ALA A 130 3.59 -6.31 -10.51
C ALA A 130 2.79 -7.44 -9.83
N ILE A 131 1.85 -7.10 -8.94
CA ILE A 131 0.96 -8.08 -8.29
C ILE A 131 0.11 -8.81 -9.33
N ASN A 132 -0.46 -8.09 -10.29
CA ASN A 132 -1.29 -8.66 -11.36
C ASN A 132 -0.50 -9.56 -12.30
N GLU A 133 0.68 -9.10 -12.76
CA GLU A 133 1.51 -9.85 -13.71
C GLU A 133 2.09 -11.14 -13.10
N LEU A 134 2.27 -11.18 -11.78
CA LEU A 134 2.68 -12.39 -11.06
C LEU A 134 1.51 -13.30 -10.65
N ASP A 135 0.26 -12.87 -10.84
CA ASP A 135 -0.92 -13.46 -10.20
C ASP A 135 -0.70 -13.69 -8.68
N PHE A 136 -0.05 -12.72 -8.03
CA PHE A 136 0.59 -12.94 -6.72
C PHE A 136 -0.39 -13.30 -5.60
N PHE A 137 -1.63 -12.80 -5.66
CA PHE A 137 -2.67 -13.10 -4.68
C PHE A 137 -3.58 -14.26 -5.08
N GLY A 138 -3.37 -14.83 -6.27
CA GLY A 138 -4.30 -15.70 -6.98
C GLY A 138 -5.57 -14.96 -7.37
N THR A 139 -6.09 -15.25 -8.55
CA THR A 139 -7.50 -14.99 -8.83
C THR A 139 -8.35 -15.80 -7.85
N THR A 140 -8.98 -15.13 -6.88
CA THR A 140 -10.19 -15.70 -6.28
C THR A 140 -11.21 -15.79 -7.41
N GLU A 141 -11.41 -16.99 -7.96
CA GLU A 141 -12.66 -17.31 -8.63
C GLU A 141 -13.78 -16.89 -7.67
N MET A 142 -14.52 -15.83 -8.01
CA MET A 142 -15.83 -15.67 -7.41
C MET A 142 -16.63 -16.89 -7.86
N PRO A 143 -17.21 -17.71 -6.96
CA PRO A 143 -18.10 -18.76 -7.40
C PRO A 143 -19.21 -18.10 -8.20
N ALA A 144 -19.38 -18.52 -9.45
CA ALA A 144 -20.48 -18.11 -10.28
C ALA A 144 -21.77 -18.36 -9.50
N VAL A 145 -22.46 -17.29 -9.12
CA VAL A 145 -23.80 -17.40 -8.54
C VAL A 145 -24.66 -18.02 -9.63
N SER A 146 -24.89 -19.33 -9.51
CA SER A 146 -25.84 -20.05 -10.33
C SER A 146 -27.22 -19.57 -9.92
N ILE A 147 -27.70 -18.51 -10.56
CA ILE A 147 -29.09 -18.09 -10.45
C ILE A 147 -29.92 -19.19 -11.11
N THR A 148 -30.39 -20.14 -10.30
CA THR A 148 -31.46 -21.05 -10.70
C THR A 148 -32.75 -20.23 -10.71
N LEU A 149 -33.13 -19.76 -11.90
CA LEU A 149 -34.47 -19.29 -12.17
C LEU A 149 -35.45 -20.45 -11.94
N THR A 150 -36.07 -20.48 -10.77
CA THR A 150 -37.29 -21.25 -10.57
C THR A 150 -38.43 -20.43 -11.16
N MET A 151 -38.83 -20.78 -12.38
CA MET A 151 -40.09 -20.33 -12.94
C MET A 151 -41.22 -21.05 -12.16
N SER A 152 -42.14 -20.26 -11.61
CA SER A 152 -43.45 -20.71 -11.13
C SER A 152 -44.51 -20.18 -12.09
#